data_AF-A0A453EKD1-F1
#
_entry.id   AF-A0A453EKD1-F1
#
_cell.length_a   1.000
_cell.length_b   1.000
_cell.length_c   1.000
_cell.angle_alpha   90.00
_cell.angle_beta   90.00
_cell.angle_gamma   90.00
#
_symmetry.space_group_name_H-M   'P 1'
#
loop_
_entity.id
_entity.type
_entity.pdbx_description
1 polymer ?
#
loop_
_entity_poly.entity_id
_entity_poly.type
_entity_poly.pdbx_seq_one_letter_code
_entity_poly.pdbx_strand_id
1 'polypeptide(L)'
;PNDENALRLMNACATSMLEKFPDIVFAYGVSDEYSFVFREETEFYQRRESKILSICVSYFTSVYGMKWKDFFPNKDLREPPYFDGRVVCYPNMKTIHDYLAWRSYK
;
A
#
# COMPACT_ATOMS: atom_id res chain seq x y z
N PRO A 1 -5.00 2.71 21.82
CA PRO A 1 -5.93 1.96 20.93
C PRO A 1 -5.37 1.65 19.53
N ASN A 2 -4.31 2.33 19.07
CA ASN A 2 -3.54 1.96 17.88
C ASN A 2 -2.09 1.67 18.27
N ASP A 3 -1.50 0.63 17.69
CA ASP A 3 -0.07 0.31 17.86
C ASP A 3 0.74 1.20 16.92
N GLU A 4 1.46 2.17 17.49
CA GLU A 4 2.27 3.14 16.72
C GLU A 4 3.36 2.46 15.90
N ASN A 5 3.98 1.39 16.41
CA ASN A 5 5.00 0.66 15.67
C ASN A 5 4.40 -0.08 14.47
N ALA A 6 3.18 -0.60 14.60
CA ALA A 6 2.47 -1.21 13.49
C ALA A 6 2.19 -0.19 12.37
N LEU A 7 1.73 1.02 12.74
CA LEU A 7 1.51 2.11 11.78
C LEU A 7 2.82 2.55 11.12
N ARG A 8 3.90 2.71 11.90
CA ARG A 8 5.22 3.08 11.35
C ARG A 8 5.78 2.02 10.41
N LEU A 9 5.57 0.74 10.69
CA LEU A 9 5.92 -0.35 9.80
C LEU A 9 5.13 -0.28 8.49
N MET A 10 3.81 -0.09 8.55
CA MET A 10 2.96 0.09 7.36
C MET A 10 3.42 1.27 6.52
N ASN A 11 3.72 2.41 7.15
CA ASN A 11 4.26 3.60 6.47
C ASN A 11 5.60 3.29 5.80
N ALA A 12 6.50 2.57 6.47
CA ALA A 12 7.78 2.20 5.89
C ALA A 12 7.63 1.26 4.68
N CYS A 13 6.64 0.36 4.69
CA CYS A 13 6.32 -0.48 3.54
C CYS A 13 5.77 0.36 2.37
N ALA A 14 4.91 1.33 2.65
CA ALA A 14 4.38 2.25 1.65
C ALA A 14 5.47 3.14 1.04
N THR A 15 6.43 3.62 1.84
CA THR A 15 7.61 4.33 1.32
C THR A 15 8.41 3.46 0.35
N SER A 16 8.66 2.19 0.70
CA SER A 16 9.36 1.28 -0.22
C SER A 16 8.56 0.99 -1.50
N MET A 17 7.23 0.98 -1.45
CA MET A 17 6.40 0.90 -2.67
C MET A 17 6.63 2.09 -3.59
N LEU A 18 6.61 3.31 -3.04
CA LEU A 18 6.83 4.55 -3.80
C LEU A 18 8.24 4.61 -4.41
N GLU A 19 9.26 4.15 -3.67
CA GLU A 19 10.64 4.07 -4.15
C GLU A 19 10.81 3.03 -5.27
N LYS A 20 10.12 1.88 -5.14
CA LYS A 20 10.25 0.76 -6.09
C LYS A 20 9.47 0.98 -7.38
N PHE A 21 8.30 1.61 -7.29
CA PHE A 21 7.35 1.75 -8.39
C PHE A 21 7.09 3.24 -8.66
N PRO A 22 7.89 3.90 -9.52
CA PRO A 22 7.81 5.35 -9.75
C PRO A 22 6.50 5.80 -10.42
N ASP A 23 5.74 4.86 -10.98
CA ASP A 23 4.41 5.13 -11.53
C ASP A 23 3.36 5.37 -10.43
N ILE A 24 3.65 4.99 -9.18
CA ILE A 24 2.83 5.33 -8.02
C ILE A 24 3.18 6.75 -7.60
N VAL A 25 2.23 7.67 -7.81
CA VAL A 25 2.42 9.11 -7.55
C VAL A 25 1.91 9.55 -6.18
N PHE A 26 1.09 8.73 -5.55
CA PHE A 26 0.51 9.05 -4.24
C PHE A 26 0.20 7.77 -3.46
N ALA A 27 0.42 7.80 -2.15
CA ALA A 27 0.05 6.75 -1.22
C ALA A 27 -0.68 7.34 -0.01
N TYR A 28 -1.73 6.66 0.45
CA TYR A 28 -2.53 7.09 1.60
C TYR A 28 -2.89 5.90 2.49
N GLY A 29 -2.58 6.01 3.79
CA GLY A 29 -2.82 4.96 4.77
C GLY A 29 -3.79 5.40 5.86
N VAL A 30 -4.70 4.50 6.25
CA VAL A 30 -5.62 4.67 7.40
C VAL A 30 -5.76 3.32 8.09
N SER A 31 -5.53 3.29 9.41
CA SER A 31 -5.56 2.05 10.21
C SER A 31 -4.59 1.00 9.66
N ASP A 32 -5.10 -0.09 9.12
CA ASP A 32 -4.43 -1.28 8.61
C ASP A 32 -4.46 -1.37 7.07
N GLU A 33 -4.94 -0.32 6.40
CA GLU A 33 -5.09 -0.28 4.95
C GLU A 33 -4.25 0.81 4.28
N TYR A 34 -3.83 0.55 3.04
CA TYR A 34 -3.13 1.51 2.19
C TYR A 34 -3.74 1.58 0.79
N SER A 35 -3.81 2.79 0.24
CA SER A 35 -4.21 3.08 -1.13
C SER A 35 -3.02 3.64 -1.90
N PHE A 36 -2.75 3.09 -3.08
CA PHE A 36 -1.69 3.54 -3.98
C PHE A 36 -2.31 4.03 -5.28
N VAL A 37 -2.02 5.27 -5.67
CA VAL A 37 -2.53 5.90 -6.89
C VAL A 37 -1.43 5.86 -7.93
N PHE A 38 -1.71 5.18 -9.04
CA PHE A 38 -0.86 5.19 -10.21
C PHE A 38 -1.19 6.41 -11.08
N ARG A 39 -0.19 6.99 -11.74
CA ARG A 39 -0.44 8.05 -12.74
C ARG A 39 -1.29 7.53 -13.89
N GLU A 40 -2.09 8.41 -14.49
CA GLU A 40 -3.05 8.04 -15.52
C GLU A 40 -2.38 7.39 -16.74
N GLU A 41 -1.21 7.88 -17.14
CA GLU A 41 -0.42 7.44 -18.30
C GLU A 41 0.49 6.24 -17.99
N THR A 42 0.24 5.52 -16.90
CA THR A 42 1.03 4.32 -16.57
C THR A 42 0.82 3.23 -17.62
N GLU A 43 1.93 2.62 -18.06
CA GLU A 43 1.94 1.39 -18.86
C GLU A 43 2.36 0.18 -18.01
N PHE A 44 2.36 0.34 -16.68
CA PHE A 44 2.82 -0.66 -15.72
C PHE A 44 2.11 -1.99 -15.95
N TYR A 45 2.89 -2.99 -16.38
CA TYR A 45 2.41 -4.32 -16.79
C TYR A 45 1.20 -4.30 -17.73
N GLN A 46 1.21 -3.39 -18.71
CA GLN A 46 0.13 -3.24 -19.70
C GLN A 46 -1.24 -3.01 -19.05
N ARG A 47 -1.25 -2.36 -17.87
CA ARG A 47 -2.45 -2.03 -17.10
C ARG A 47 -3.30 -3.25 -16.73
N ARG A 48 -2.69 -4.44 -16.70
CA ARG A 48 -3.38 -5.68 -16.34
C ARG A 48 -3.66 -5.69 -14.85
N GLU A 49 -4.93 -5.58 -14.47
CA GLU A 49 -5.40 -5.58 -13.09
C GLU A 49 -4.73 -6.67 -12.23
N SER A 50 -4.77 -7.91 -12.69
CA SER A 50 -4.21 -9.05 -11.96
C SER A 50 -2.70 -8.90 -11.69
N LYS A 51 -1.95 -8.28 -12.61
CA LYS A 51 -0.51 -8.06 -12.46
C LYS A 51 -0.22 -6.91 -11.51
N ILE A 52 -0.94 -5.79 -11.66
CA ILE A 52 -0.84 -4.66 -10.74
C ILE A 52 -1.10 -5.14 -9.32
N LEU A 53 -2.22 -5.84 -9.11
CA LEU A 53 -2.64 -6.31 -7.80
C LEU A 53 -1.62 -7.27 -7.19
N SER A 54 -1.30 -8.36 -7.89
CA SER A 54 -0.40 -9.40 -7.38
C SER A 54 0.99 -8.86 -7.05
N ILE A 55 1.51 -7.92 -7.84
CA ILE A 55 2.83 -7.31 -7.60
C ILE A 55 2.79 -6.37 -6.39
N CYS A 56 1.78 -5.50 -6.30
CA CYS A 56 1.66 -4.60 -5.16
C CYS A 56 1.52 -5.37 -3.85
N VAL A 57 0.63 -6.36 -3.81
CA VAL A 57 0.37 -7.18 -2.62
C VAL A 57 1.61 -8.00 -2.24
N SER A 58 2.20 -8.72 -3.19
CA SER A 58 3.38 -9.57 -2.89
C SER A 58 4.59 -8.76 -2.44
N TYR A 59 4.85 -7.60 -3.07
CA TYR A 59 5.95 -6.74 -2.68
C TYR A 59 5.71 -6.11 -1.31
N PHE A 60 4.53 -5.54 -1.06
CA PHE A 60 4.19 -4.96 0.23
C PHE A 60 4.29 -6.00 1.37
N THR A 61 3.73 -7.19 1.16
CA THR A 61 3.81 -8.30 2.12
C THR A 61 5.25 -8.70 2.44
N SER A 62 6.10 -8.79 1.40
CA SER A 62 7.51 -9.14 1.56
C SER A 62 8.27 -8.07 2.34
N VAL A 63 8.06 -6.79 2.01
CA VAL A 63 8.69 -5.67 2.72
C VAL A 63 8.24 -5.62 4.17
N TYR A 64 6.95 -5.87 4.45
CA TYR A 64 6.43 -5.93 5.81
C TYR A 64 7.15 -6.99 6.65
N GLY A 65 7.28 -8.20 6.12
CA GLY A 65 8.02 -9.28 6.77
C GLY A 65 9.50 -8.94 6.99
N MET A 66 10.15 -8.37 5.97
CA MET A 66 11.58 -8.00 6.05
C MET A 66 11.85 -6.89 7.07
N LYS A 67 10.98 -5.89 7.14
CA LYS A 67 11.14 -4.74 8.05
C LYS A 67 10.60 -5.01 9.46
N TRP A 68 9.90 -6.11 9.69
CA TRP A 68 9.24 -6.39 10.98
C TRP A 68 10.17 -6.19 12.19
N LYS A 69 11.38 -6.73 12.14
CA LYS A 69 12.34 -6.65 13.25
C LYS A 69 12.88 -5.24 13.51
N ASP A 70 12.81 -4.34 12.54
CA ASP A 70 13.19 -2.94 12.72
C ASP A 70 12.21 -2.19 13.63
N PHE A 71 10.93 -2.61 13.65
CA PHE A 71 9.86 -2.00 14.44
C PHE A 71 9.46 -2.82 15.66
N PHE A 72 9.68 -4.13 15.62
CA PHE A 72 9.32 -5.09 16.66
C PHE A 72 10.52 -5.99 17.02
N PRO A 73 11.61 -5.43 17.58
CA PRO A 73 12.86 -6.17 17.78
C PRO A 73 12.69 -7.41 18.69
N ASN A 74 11.87 -7.28 19.74
CA ASN A 74 11.66 -8.30 20.76
C ASN A 74 10.42 -9.17 20.51
N LYS A 75 9.79 -9.07 19.34
CA LYS A 75 8.58 -9.84 19.00
C LYS A 75 8.81 -10.55 17.68
N ASP A 76 8.56 -11.85 17.64
CA ASP A 76 8.58 -12.62 16.40
C ASP A 76 7.24 -12.52 15.68
N LEU A 77 7.29 -12.63 14.35
CA LEU A 77 6.09 -12.88 13.56
C LEU A 77 5.57 -14.26 13.94
N ARG A 78 4.32 -14.31 14.41
CA ARG A 78 3.65 -15.57 14.75
C ARG A 78 3.21 -16.33 13.51
N GLU A 79 2.82 -15.58 12.48
CA GLU A 79 2.33 -16.10 11.21
C GLU A 79 2.87 -15.23 10.06
N PRO A 80 2.96 -15.78 8.83
CA PRO A 80 3.28 -15.00 7.67
C PRO A 80 2.27 -13.85 7.49
N PRO A 81 2.72 -12.60 7.30
CA PRO A 81 1.80 -11.52 6.97
C PRO A 81 1.13 -11.84 5.63
N TYR A 82 -0.11 -11.40 5.48
CA TYR A 82 -0.81 -11.40 4.21
C TYR A 82 -1.61 -10.11 4.10
N PHE A 83 -1.77 -9.65 2.86
CA PHE A 83 -2.59 -8.51 2.53
C PHE A 83 -3.53 -8.92 1.41
N ASP A 84 -4.78 -8.48 1.49
CA ASP A 84 -5.66 -8.48 0.33
C ASP A 84 -5.53 -7.16 -0.42
N GLY A 85 -6.25 -7.03 -1.52
CA GLY A 85 -6.26 -5.79 -2.27
C GLY A 85 -7.22 -5.85 -3.44
N ARG A 86 -7.48 -4.67 -4.01
CA ARG A 86 -8.26 -4.52 -5.23
C ARG A 86 -7.71 -3.37 -6.05
N VAL A 87 -7.94 -3.42 -7.36
CA VAL A 87 -7.63 -2.31 -8.26
C VAL A 87 -8.96 -1.66 -8.65
N VAL A 88 -9.02 -0.34 -8.58
CA VAL A 88 -10.21 0.42 -8.97
C VAL A 88 -9.76 1.50 -9.95
N CYS A 89 -10.41 1.54 -11.11
CA CYS A 89 -10.18 2.57 -12.10
C CYS A 89 -11.12 3.75 -11.84
N TYR A 90 -10.57 4.94 -11.69
CA TYR A 90 -11.32 6.17 -11.56
C TYR A 90 -11.18 6.98 -12.85
N PRO A 91 -12.29 7.49 -13.43
CA PRO A 91 -12.28 8.12 -14.75
C PRO A 91 -11.66 9.51 -14.78
N ASN A 92 -11.44 10.15 -13.62
CA ASN A 92 -10.81 11.46 -13.53
C ASN A 92 -10.30 11.76 -12.10
N MET A 93 -9.44 12.77 -12.00
CA MET A 93 -8.87 13.23 -10.73
C MET A 93 -9.91 13.61 -9.67
N LYS A 94 -11.06 14.18 -10.07
CA LYS A 94 -12.12 14.56 -9.12
C LYS A 94 -12.63 13.32 -8.36
N THR A 95 -12.91 12.24 -9.07
CA THR A 95 -13.36 10.99 -8.43
C THR A 95 -12.30 10.35 -7.52
N ILE A 96 -11.00 10.55 -7.82
CA ILE A 96 -9.90 10.12 -6.93
C ILE A 96 -9.89 10.98 -5.66
N HIS A 97 -10.04 12.30 -5.78
CA HIS A 97 -10.13 13.20 -4.63
C HIS A 97 -11.32 12.87 -3.73
N ASP A 98 -12.50 12.62 -4.32
CA ASP A 98 -13.70 12.23 -3.58
C ASP A 98 -13.48 10.91 -2.83
N TYR A 99 -12.82 9.93 -3.45
CA TYR A 99 -12.43 8.68 -2.80
C TYR A 99 -11.48 8.90 -1.62
N LEU A 100 -10.41 9.68 -1.80
CA LEU A 100 -9.43 9.96 -0.75
C LEU A 100 -10.05 10.77 0.40
N ALA A 101 -10.92 11.73 0.09
CA ALA A 101 -11.68 12.47 1.09
C ALA A 101 -12.55 11.52 1.91
N TRP A 102 -13.34 10.64 1.26
CA TRP A 102 -14.13 9.62 1.95
C TRP A 102 -13.28 8.73 2.87
N ARG A 103 -12.08 8.34 2.43
CA ARG A 103 -11.15 7.54 3.24
C ARG A 103 -10.66 8.28 4.50
N SER A 104 -10.49 9.59 4.42
CA SER A 104 -10.02 10.40 5.56
C SER A 104 -11.06 10.65 6.65
N TYR A 105 -12.35 10.45 6.35
CA TYR A 105 -13.44 10.54 7.34
C TYR A 105 -13.72 9.23 8.07
N LYS A 106 -13.10 8.12 7.65
CA LYS A 106 -13.15 6.83 8.33
C LYS A 106 -12.06 6.73 9.39
#